data_AF-A0A6H1A4D9-F1
#
_entry.id   AF-A0A6H1A4D9-F1
#
_cell.length_a   1.000
_cell.length_b   1.000
_cell.length_c   1.000
_cell.angle_alpha   90.00
_cell.angle_beta   90.00
_cell.angle_gamma   90.00
#
_symmetry.space_group_name_H-M   'P 1'
#
loop_
_entity.id
_entity.type
_entity.pdbx_description
1 polymer ?
#
loop_
_entity_poly.entity_id
_entity_poly.type
_entity_poly.pdbx_seq_one_letter_code
_entity_poly.pdbx_strand_id
1 'polypeptide(L)'
;MGKKAKTAAVVIGTGVKVAAKYGPQAKIAWDNGGRKAAASAARKARSLTARRKAMTHAATVVDGSVLKVAPAGTTAYVVFSGDEPIATFPPLETPYSMLLAHADLTKRVRPEPGDHRSLPRGRR
;
A
#
# COMPACT_ATOMS: atom_id res chain seq x y z
N MET A 1 -14.63 47.43 15.28
CA MET A 1 -13.96 46.32 14.56
C MET A 1 -12.49 46.70 14.35
N GLY A 2 -11.49 46.01 14.92
CA GLY A 2 -10.10 46.48 14.68
C GLY A 2 -8.93 45.66 15.24
N LYS A 3 -9.12 44.88 16.31
CA LYS A 3 -8.00 44.08 16.87
C LYS A 3 -7.78 42.76 16.10
N LYS A 4 -8.85 42.04 15.73
CA LYS A 4 -8.75 40.75 15.01
C LYS A 4 -8.17 40.88 13.59
N ALA A 5 -8.45 41.98 12.89
CA ALA A 5 -7.91 42.25 11.56
C ALA A 5 -6.39 42.52 11.59
N LYS A 6 -5.91 43.24 12.60
CA LYS A 6 -4.47 43.51 12.80
C LYS A 6 -3.70 42.24 13.15
N THR A 7 -4.25 41.38 14.01
CA THR A 7 -3.64 40.08 14.34
C THR A 7 -3.57 39.15 13.13
N ALA A 8 -4.62 39.10 12.30
CA ALA A 8 -4.60 38.32 11.07
C ALA A 8 -3.52 38.80 10.09
N ALA A 9 -3.38 40.11 9.89
CA ALA A 9 -2.34 40.68 9.03
C ALA A 9 -0.92 40.36 9.52
N VAL A 10 -0.67 40.39 10.83
CA VAL A 10 0.63 40.02 11.42
C VAL A 10 0.91 38.52 11.25
N VAL A 11 -0.08 37.66 11.48
CA VAL A 11 0.08 36.20 11.32
C VAL A 11 0.33 35.85 9.85
N ILE A 12 -0.39 36.47 8.92
CA ILE A 12 -0.20 36.28 7.48
C ILE A 12 1.19 36.78 7.05
N GLY A 13 1.58 38.00 7.44
CA GLY A 13 2.88 38.57 7.10
C GLY A 13 4.06 37.79 7.69
N THR A 14 3.91 37.27 8.91
CA THR A 14 4.91 36.41 9.55
C THR A 14 5.00 35.05 8.85
N GLY A 15 3.86 34.45 8.50
CA GLY A 15 3.81 33.21 7.73
C GLY A 15 4.49 33.31 6.36
N VAL A 16 4.29 34.42 5.65
CA VAL A 16 4.95 34.69 4.35
C VAL A 16 6.47 34.84 4.52
N LYS A 17 6.94 35.58 5.53
CA LYS A 17 8.38 35.74 5.80
C LYS A 17 9.05 34.41 6.17
N VAL A 18 8.39 33.59 6.96
CA VAL A 18 8.87 32.25 7.33
C VAL A 18 8.90 31.34 6.09
N ALA A 19 7.86 31.36 5.27
CA ALA A 19 7.82 30.60 4.02
C ALA A 19 8.91 31.04 3.02
N ALA A 20 9.19 32.34 2.90
CA ALA A 20 10.27 32.83 2.05
C ALA A 20 11.66 32.43 2.58
N LYS A 21 11.87 32.50 3.90
CA LYS A 21 13.16 32.20 4.54
C LYS A 21 13.49 30.70 4.50
N TYR A 22 12.51 29.85 4.75
CA TYR A 22 12.72 28.40 4.90
C TYR A 22 12.19 27.58 3.73
N GLY A 23 11.39 28.16 2.83
CA GLY A 23 10.83 27.48 1.67
C GLY A 23 11.87 26.79 0.78
N PRO A 24 12.98 27.46 0.41
CA PRO A 24 14.04 26.82 -0.36
C PRO A 24 14.70 25.64 0.37
N GLN A 25 14.97 25.77 1.67
CA GLN A 25 15.58 24.70 2.48
C GLN A 25 14.63 23.51 2.66
N ALA A 26 13.34 23.78 2.89
CA ALA A 26 12.30 22.77 2.97
C ALA A 26 12.12 22.04 1.63
N LYS A 27 12.19 22.75 0.50
CA LYS A 27 12.16 22.15 -0.84
C LYS A 27 13.35 21.23 -1.09
N ILE A 28 14.56 21.65 -0.74
CA ILE A 28 15.77 20.83 -0.89
C ILE A 28 15.70 19.58 0.00
N ALA A 29 15.29 19.73 1.26
CA ALA A 29 15.10 18.60 2.17
C ALA A 29 14.02 17.62 1.66
N TRP A 30 12.93 18.15 1.11
CA TRP A 30 11.87 17.35 0.49
C TRP A 30 12.36 16.62 -0.76
N ASP A 31 13.07 17.29 -1.66
CA ASP A 31 13.52 16.72 -2.92
C ASP A 31 14.63 15.66 -2.69
N ASN A 32 15.54 15.90 -1.74
CA ASN A 32 16.65 14.99 -1.45
C ASN A 32 16.26 13.75 -0.62
N GLY A 33 15.37 13.92 0.37
CA GLY A 33 15.00 12.86 1.32
C GLY A 33 13.52 12.56 1.36
N GLY A 34 12.68 13.59 1.48
CA GLY A 34 11.25 13.46 1.68
C GLY A 34 10.54 12.68 0.56
N ARG A 35 10.88 12.96 -0.70
CA ARG A 35 10.28 12.32 -1.88
C ARG A 35 10.59 10.83 -1.96
N LYS A 36 11.83 10.43 -1.64
CA LYS A 36 12.27 9.02 -1.64
C LYS A 36 11.62 8.24 -0.50
N ALA A 37 11.54 8.86 0.68
CA ALA A 37 10.85 8.27 1.84
C ALA A 37 9.35 8.11 1.58
N ALA A 38 8.70 9.14 1.03
CA ALA A 38 7.29 9.11 0.68
C ALA A 38 6.98 8.06 -0.40
N ALA A 39 7.80 7.96 -1.45
CA ALA A 39 7.65 6.94 -2.48
C ALA A 39 7.79 5.51 -1.92
N SER A 40 8.76 5.30 -1.02
CA SER A 40 8.97 4.01 -0.36
C SER A 40 7.80 3.64 0.56
N ALA A 41 7.30 4.62 1.33
CA ALA A 41 6.13 4.45 2.16
C ALA A 41 4.88 4.10 1.34
N ALA A 42 4.66 4.82 0.22
CA ALA A 42 3.55 4.54 -0.69
C ALA A 42 3.65 3.13 -1.31
N ARG A 43 4.84 2.70 -1.73
CA ARG A 43 5.08 1.33 -2.24
C ARG A 43 4.75 0.28 -1.17
N LYS A 44 5.19 0.49 0.06
CA LYS A 44 4.91 -0.42 1.18
C LYS A 44 3.42 -0.48 1.51
N ALA A 45 2.74 0.66 1.53
CA ALA A 45 1.30 0.73 1.73
C ALA A 45 0.53 -0.03 0.63
N ARG A 46 0.90 0.17 -0.66
CA ARG A 46 0.31 -0.56 -1.79
C ARG A 46 0.51 -2.08 -1.67
N SER A 47 1.73 -2.51 -1.31
CA SER A 47 2.04 -3.93 -1.09
C SER A 47 1.21 -4.53 0.04
N LEU A 48 1.00 -3.80 1.15
CA LEU A 48 0.18 -4.28 2.26
C LEU A 48 -1.29 -4.41 1.87
N THR A 49 -1.83 -3.43 1.12
CA THR A 49 -3.20 -3.50 0.61
C THR A 49 -3.37 -4.66 -0.37
N ALA A 50 -2.41 -4.86 -1.28
CA ALA A 50 -2.41 -5.99 -2.21
C ALA A 50 -2.37 -7.33 -1.47
N ARG A 51 -1.51 -7.46 -0.45
CA ARG A 51 -1.46 -8.63 0.42
C ARG A 51 -2.81 -8.91 1.06
N ARG A 52 -3.44 -7.89 1.68
CA ARG A 52 -4.74 -8.06 2.35
C ARG A 52 -5.81 -8.55 1.36
N LYS A 53 -5.89 -7.93 0.19
CA LYS A 53 -6.83 -8.36 -0.87
C LYS A 53 -6.58 -9.80 -1.31
N ALA A 54 -5.32 -10.17 -1.52
CA ALA A 54 -4.96 -11.54 -1.89
C ALA A 54 -5.35 -12.55 -0.82
N MET A 55 -5.09 -12.25 0.47
CA MET A 55 -5.45 -13.12 1.58
C MET A 55 -6.97 -13.26 1.74
N THR A 56 -7.73 -12.15 1.60
CA THR A 56 -9.19 -12.20 1.61
C THR A 56 -9.74 -13.04 0.46
N HIS A 57 -9.15 -12.93 -0.75
CA HIS A 57 -9.57 -13.73 -1.90
C HIS A 57 -9.23 -15.22 -1.72
N ALA A 58 -8.03 -15.54 -1.23
CA ALA A 58 -7.64 -16.91 -0.91
C ALA A 58 -8.57 -17.54 0.14
N ALA A 59 -9.04 -16.76 1.11
CA ALA A 59 -9.95 -17.25 2.14
C ALA A 59 -11.33 -17.69 1.60
N THR A 60 -11.72 -17.22 0.42
CA THR A 60 -12.99 -17.60 -0.23
C THR A 60 -12.86 -18.76 -1.22
N VAL A 61 -11.64 -19.24 -1.45
CA VAL A 61 -11.30 -20.23 -2.48
C VAL A 61 -11.00 -21.58 -1.82
N VAL A 62 -11.38 -22.67 -2.48
CA VAL A 62 -11.13 -24.03 -2.00
C VAL A 62 -9.62 -24.30 -2.01
N ASP A 63 -9.09 -24.73 -0.87
CA ASP A 63 -7.64 -24.88 -0.65
C ASP A 63 -6.85 -23.61 -1.06
N GLY A 64 -7.39 -22.45 -0.70
CA GLY A 64 -6.83 -21.17 -1.09
C GLY A 64 -5.46 -20.90 -0.47
N SER A 65 -4.51 -20.49 -1.28
CA SER A 65 -3.18 -20.07 -0.79
C SER A 65 -2.63 -18.88 -1.58
N VAL A 66 -1.66 -18.17 -1.00
CA VAL A 66 -1.07 -16.97 -1.59
C VAL A 66 0.44 -17.12 -1.69
N LEU A 67 1.00 -16.85 -2.87
CA LEU A 67 2.44 -16.75 -3.08
C LEU A 67 2.84 -15.30 -3.34
N LYS A 68 3.83 -14.81 -2.59
CA LYS A 68 4.46 -13.53 -2.85
C LYS A 68 5.55 -13.70 -3.91
N VAL A 69 5.39 -13.00 -5.03
CA VAL A 69 6.36 -12.97 -6.13
C VAL A 69 6.81 -11.52 -6.33
N ALA A 70 8.04 -11.30 -6.77
CA ALA A 70 8.55 -9.97 -7.08
C ALA A 70 9.12 -9.89 -8.50
N PRO A 71 8.28 -10.03 -9.54
CA PRO A 71 8.74 -9.87 -10.91
C PRO A 71 9.30 -8.45 -11.13
N ALA A 72 10.50 -8.36 -11.68
CA ALA A 72 11.15 -7.07 -12.02
C ALA A 72 11.15 -6.03 -10.87
N GLY A 73 11.22 -6.47 -9.62
CA GLY A 73 11.29 -5.60 -8.44
C GLY A 73 9.95 -5.04 -7.94
N THR A 74 8.82 -5.40 -8.55
CA THR A 74 7.48 -5.05 -8.04
C THR A 74 6.86 -6.25 -7.32
N THR A 75 6.40 -6.05 -6.08
CA THR A 75 5.76 -7.13 -5.32
C THR A 75 4.34 -7.40 -5.81
N ALA A 76 4.08 -8.64 -6.17
CA ALA A 76 2.79 -9.20 -6.54
C ALA A 76 2.45 -10.40 -5.65
N TYR A 77 1.16 -10.62 -5.43
CA TYR A 77 0.61 -11.71 -4.64
C TYR A 77 -0.29 -12.54 -5.53
N VAL A 78 0.17 -13.74 -5.88
CA VAL A 78 -0.59 -14.69 -6.70
C VAL A 78 -1.44 -15.55 -5.77
N VAL A 79 -2.73 -15.65 -6.05
CA VAL A 79 -3.70 -16.48 -5.32
C VAL A 79 -3.87 -17.78 -6.09
N PHE A 80 -3.88 -18.89 -5.35
CA PHE A 80 -4.05 -20.24 -5.86
C PHE A 80 -5.33 -20.87 -5.32
N SER A 81 -5.92 -21.75 -6.11
CA SER A 81 -6.92 -22.74 -5.72
C SER A 81 -6.26 -24.12 -5.82
N GLY A 82 -5.83 -24.69 -4.70
CA GLY A 82 -4.92 -25.85 -4.72
C GLY A 82 -3.62 -25.49 -5.45
N ASP A 83 -3.42 -26.08 -6.64
CA ASP A 83 -2.24 -25.83 -7.49
C ASP A 83 -2.47 -24.86 -8.64
N GLU A 84 -3.72 -24.46 -8.89
CA GLU A 84 -4.06 -23.58 -10.01
C GLU A 84 -3.97 -22.10 -9.62
N PRO A 85 -3.17 -21.27 -10.30
CA PRO A 85 -3.16 -19.83 -10.08
C PRO A 85 -4.41 -19.17 -10.68
N ILE A 86 -5.19 -18.48 -9.85
CA ILE A 86 -6.48 -17.91 -10.25
C ILE A 86 -6.48 -16.37 -10.36
N ALA A 87 -5.64 -15.69 -9.58
CA ALA A 87 -5.63 -14.23 -9.54
C ALA A 87 -4.29 -13.66 -9.08
N THR A 88 -4.02 -12.40 -9.39
CA THR A 88 -2.83 -11.68 -8.90
C THR A 88 -3.19 -10.29 -8.38
N PHE A 89 -2.55 -9.90 -7.27
CA PHE A 89 -2.71 -8.59 -6.65
C PHE A 89 -1.34 -7.90 -6.47
N PRO A 90 -1.14 -6.68 -7.00
CA PRO A 90 -2.05 -5.96 -7.90
C PRO A 90 -2.31 -6.73 -9.20
N PRO A 91 -3.40 -6.42 -9.95
CA PRO A 91 -3.66 -7.04 -11.24
C PRO A 91 -2.47 -6.82 -12.17
N LEU A 92 -1.98 -7.89 -12.79
CA LEU A 92 -0.90 -7.89 -13.75
C LEU A 92 -1.37 -8.62 -15.00
N GLU A 93 -1.03 -8.08 -16.17
CA GLU A 93 -1.30 -8.73 -17.47
C GLU A 93 -0.26 -9.82 -17.79
N THR A 94 0.82 -9.90 -17.02
CA THR A 94 1.88 -10.89 -17.20
C THR A 94 1.33 -12.30 -17.00
N PRO A 95 1.59 -13.24 -17.93
CA PRO A 95 1.07 -14.59 -17.81
C PRO A 95 1.67 -15.32 -16.60
N TYR A 96 0.89 -16.21 -15.99
CA TYR A 96 1.32 -16.96 -14.81
C TYR A 96 2.55 -17.82 -15.05
N SER A 97 2.73 -18.34 -16.27
CA SER A 97 3.93 -19.09 -16.68
C SER A 97 5.20 -18.29 -16.46
N MET A 98 5.20 -16.99 -16.77
CA MET A 98 6.34 -16.11 -16.55
C MET A 98 6.46 -15.68 -15.09
N LEU A 99 5.34 -15.40 -14.42
CA LEU A 99 5.35 -14.99 -13.01
C LEU A 99 5.88 -16.12 -12.09
N LEU A 100 5.58 -17.37 -12.43
CA LEU A 100 5.86 -18.53 -11.57
C LEU A 100 7.08 -19.34 -12.03
N ALA A 101 7.69 -19.03 -13.19
CA ALA A 101 8.81 -19.79 -13.78
C ALA A 101 9.96 -20.08 -12.81
N HIS A 102 10.25 -19.16 -11.90
CA HIS A 102 11.33 -19.26 -10.92
C HIS A 102 10.83 -19.13 -9.48
N ALA A 103 9.52 -19.23 -9.27
CA ALA A 103 8.92 -19.07 -7.96
C ALA A 103 8.89 -20.41 -7.23
N ASP A 104 9.36 -20.40 -5.98
CA ASP A 104 9.27 -21.55 -5.10
C ASP A 104 7.84 -21.68 -4.56
N LEU A 105 7.09 -22.65 -5.08
CA LEU A 105 5.69 -22.89 -4.73
C LEU A 105 5.50 -23.39 -3.30
N THR A 106 6.55 -23.90 -2.65
CA THR A 106 6.48 -24.37 -1.25
C THR A 106 6.29 -23.23 -0.26
N LYS A 107 6.60 -21.99 -0.67
CA LYS A 107 6.46 -20.77 0.15
C LYS A 107 5.07 -20.15 0.10
N ARG A 108 4.08 -20.87 -0.41
CA ARG A 108 2.66 -20.47 -0.37
C ARG A 108 2.21 -20.37 1.09
N VAL A 109 1.46 -19.31 1.37
CA VAL A 109 0.88 -19.05 2.70
C VAL A 109 -0.61 -19.22 2.61
N ARG A 110 -1.18 -20.07 3.48
CA ARG A 110 -2.63 -20.21 3.61
C ARG A 110 -3.19 -19.10 4.51
N PRO A 111 -4.42 -18.62 4.24
CA PRO A 111 -5.12 -17.76 5.17
C PRO A 111 -5.42 -18.54 6.46
N GLU A 112 -5.23 -17.89 7.61
CA GLU A 112 -5.52 -18.51 8.91
C GLU A 112 -7.01 -18.88 9.00
N PRO A 113 -7.35 -20.13 9.36
CA PRO A 113 -8.73 -20.54 9.56
C PRO A 113 -9.30 -19.81 10.79
N GLY A 114 -10.07 -18.75 10.55
CA GLY A 114 -10.69 -17.97 11.62
C GLY A 114 -10.68 -16.45 11.42
N ASP A 115 -9.91 -15.90 10.46
CA ASP A 115 -9.97 -14.47 10.10
C ASP A 115 -11.09 -14.16 9.09
N HIS A 116 -12.15 -14.97 9.09
CA HIS A 116 -13.48 -14.44 8.79
C HIS A 116 -13.79 -13.53 9.96
N ARG A 117 -13.39 -12.25 9.87
CA ARG A 117 -14.00 -11.18 10.64
C ARG A 117 -15.49 -11.37 10.45
N SER A 118 -16.10 -12.01 11.44
CA SER A 118 -17.52 -12.17 11.58
C SER A 118 -18.09 -10.79 11.28
N LEU A 119 -18.81 -10.67 10.17
CA LEU A 119 -19.71 -9.55 9.97
C LEU A 119 -20.41 -9.36 11.33
N PRO A 120 -20.45 -8.15 11.92
CA PRO A 120 -21.21 -7.96 13.13
C PRO A 120 -22.61 -8.46 12.81
N ARG A 121 -22.99 -9.61 13.37
CA ARG A 121 -24.34 -10.14 13.25
C ARG A 121 -25.20 -9.02 13.80
N GLY A 122 -25.89 -8.32 12.89
CA GLY A 122 -26.77 -7.22 13.25
C GLY A 122 -27.67 -7.73 14.36
N ARG A 123 -27.62 -7.03 15.51
CA ARG A 123 -28.63 -7.19 16.54
C ARG A 123 -29.98 -7.05 15.86
N ARG A 124 -30.75 -8.13 15.89
CA ARG A 124 -32.21 -8.05 15.79
C ARG A 124 -32.73 -7.24 16.96
#